data_AF-A0A6A8MGD8-F1
#
_entry.id   AF-A0A6A8MGD8-F1
#
_cell.length_a   1.000
_cell.length_b   1.000
_cell.length_c   1.000
_cell.angle_alpha   90.00
_cell.angle_beta   90.00
_cell.angle_gamma   90.00
#
_symmetry.space_group_name_H-M   'P 1'
#
loop_
_entity.id
_entity.type
_entity.pdbx_description
1 polymer ?
#
loop_
_entity_poly.entity_id
_entity_poly.type
_entity_poly.pdbx_seq_one_letter_code
_entity_poly.pdbx_strand_id
1 'polypeptide(L)'
;MQSSIGTSKLFKSGNSYGFRVTKHDKELLSANAGDVFDKEISPDGQTITFKKRKKVSPETLALIDKLFDENRELMERLKDE
;
A
#
# COMPACT_ATOMS: atom_id res chain seq x y z
N MET A 1 -7.39 13.98 -10.95
CA MET A 1 -8.00 12.93 -10.11
C MET A 1 -8.72 13.61 -8.96
N GLN A 2 -10.03 13.41 -8.83
CA GLN A 2 -10.83 14.08 -7.82
C GLN A 2 -10.75 13.26 -6.52
N SER A 3 -10.18 13.84 -5.46
CA SER A 3 -10.15 13.22 -4.14
C SER A 3 -11.55 13.27 -3.53
N SER A 4 -12.06 12.15 -3.00
CA SER A 4 -13.23 12.18 -2.12
C SER A 4 -12.77 12.77 -0.78
N ILE A 5 -13.24 13.98 -0.47
CA ILE A 5 -12.98 14.61 0.84
C ILE A 5 -14.16 14.24 1.75
N GLY A 6 -13.87 13.42 2.77
CA GLY A 6 -14.83 13.00 3.79
C GLY A 6 -14.20 13.04 5.17
N THR A 7 -15.03 12.92 6.21
CA THR A 7 -14.56 12.81 7.59
C THR A 7 -14.63 11.35 8.05
N SER A 8 -13.62 10.90 8.79
CA SER A 8 -13.62 9.57 9.42
C SER A 8 -13.18 9.69 10.88
N LYS A 9 -13.82 8.91 11.75
CA LYS A 9 -13.55 8.92 13.19
C LYS A 9 -12.70 7.71 13.58
N LEU A 10 -11.60 7.97 14.28
CA LEU A 10 -10.80 6.94 14.95
C LEU A 10 -11.64 6.31 16.07
N PHE A 11 -11.68 4.97 16.11
CA PHE A 11 -12.37 4.23 17.16
C PHE A 11 -11.50 3.09 17.69
N LYS A 12 -11.74 2.70 18.95
CA LYS A 12 -11.07 1.55 19.59
C LYS A 12 -11.79 0.26 19.20
N SER A 13 -11.02 -0.77 18.84
CA SER A 13 -11.50 -2.11 18.52
C SER A 13 -10.62 -3.14 19.20
N GLY A 14 -11.07 -3.71 20.32
CA GLY A 14 -10.25 -4.57 21.17
C GLY A 14 -8.97 -3.84 21.64
N ASN A 15 -7.82 -4.39 21.29
CA ASN A 15 -6.49 -3.84 21.62
C ASN A 15 -5.91 -2.90 20.55
N SER A 16 -6.69 -2.55 19.52
CA SER A 16 -6.23 -1.68 18.42
C SER A 16 -7.18 -0.52 18.17
N TYR A 17 -6.80 0.32 17.21
CA TYR A 17 -7.59 1.45 16.73
C TYR A 17 -7.80 1.35 15.23
N GLY A 18 -8.94 1.84 14.75
CA GLY A 18 -9.28 1.83 13.32
C GLY A 18 -9.97 3.11 12.88
N PHE A 19 -9.81 3.44 11.60
CA PHE A 19 -10.62 4.45 10.92
C PHE A 19 -11.76 3.75 10.18
N ARG A 20 -12.92 4.41 10.06
CA ARG A 20 -14.03 3.90 9.25
C ARG A 20 -13.72 4.14 7.78
N VAL A 21 -13.92 3.11 6.97
CA VAL A 21 -13.98 3.19 5.51
C VAL A 21 -15.46 3.15 5.13
N THR A 22 -15.95 4.15 4.41
CA THR A 22 -17.35 4.16 3.98
C THR A 22 -17.59 3.13 2.88
N LYS A 23 -18.85 2.78 2.62
CA LYS A 23 -19.20 1.90 1.49
C LYS A 23 -18.70 2.48 0.16
N HIS A 24 -18.83 3.80 -0.01
CA HIS A 24 -18.35 4.50 -1.20
C HIS A 24 -16.83 4.42 -1.36
N ASP A 25 -16.06 4.69 -0.30
CA ASP A 25 -14.59 4.61 -0.34
C ASP A 25 -14.11 3.18 -0.61
N LYS A 26 -14.78 2.18 -0.01
CA LYS A 26 -14.51 0.76 -0.26
C LYS A 26 -14.67 0.42 -1.75
N GLU A 27 -15.75 0.90 -2.37
CA GLU A 27 -16.04 0.67 -3.80
C GLU A 27 -15.01 1.37 -4.70
N LEU A 28 -14.66 2.62 -4.40
CA LEU A 28 -13.60 3.36 -5.12
C LEU A 28 -12.23 2.69 -5.03
N LEU A 29 -11.89 2.14 -3.86
CA LEU A 29 -10.63 1.40 -3.64
C LEU A 29 -10.70 -0.05 -4.17
N SER A 30 -11.87 -0.49 -4.65
CA SER A 30 -12.16 -1.90 -4.96
C SER A 30 -11.69 -2.84 -3.84
N ALA A 31 -11.84 -2.42 -2.59
CA ALA A 31 -11.26 -3.07 -1.41
C ALA A 31 -12.17 -4.17 -0.85
N ASN A 32 -11.57 -5.27 -0.44
CA ASN A 32 -12.26 -6.38 0.23
C ASN A 32 -11.75 -6.55 1.66
N ALA A 33 -12.56 -7.18 2.51
CA ALA A 33 -12.11 -7.57 3.84
C ALA A 33 -10.89 -8.51 3.71
N GLY A 34 -9.81 -8.20 4.41
CA GLY A 34 -8.54 -8.95 4.33
C GLY A 34 -7.54 -8.43 3.30
N ASP A 35 -7.90 -7.43 2.47
CA ASP A 35 -6.90 -6.76 1.63
C ASP A 35 -5.85 -6.04 2.50
N VAL A 36 -4.59 -6.08 2.07
CA VAL A 36 -3.46 -5.48 2.78
C VAL A 36 -3.12 -4.11 2.18
N PHE A 37 -2.86 -3.15 3.07
CA PHE A 37 -2.47 -1.79 2.71
C PHE A 37 -1.12 -1.47 3.36
N ASP A 38 -0.25 -0.80 2.61
CA ASP A 38 0.93 -0.14 3.18
C ASP A 38 0.47 1.14 3.89
N LYS A 39 0.98 1.34 5.11
CA LYS A 39 0.64 2.48 5.96
C LYS A 39 1.86 3.36 6.15
N GLU A 40 1.72 4.63 5.79
CA GLU A 40 2.75 5.65 5.94
C GLU A 40 2.20 6.79 6.80
N ILE A 41 2.96 7.21 7.81
CA ILE A 41 2.64 8.38 8.65
C ILE A 41 3.67 9.45 8.30
N SER A 42 3.20 10.64 7.96
CA SER A 42 4.08 11.76 7.65
C SER A 42 4.94 12.13 8.86
N PRO A 43 6.16 12.67 8.68
CA PRO A 43 7.04 13.03 9.79
C PRO A 43 6.44 14.05 10.76
N ASP A 44 5.54 14.92 10.28
CA ASP A 44 4.82 15.89 11.10
C ASP A 44 3.63 15.29 11.87
N GLY A 45 3.33 14.01 11.67
CA GLY A 45 2.25 13.28 12.31
C GLY A 45 0.83 13.70 11.89
N GLN A 46 0.68 14.61 10.92
CA GLN A 46 -0.62 15.15 10.54
C GLN A 46 -1.34 14.31 9.48
N THR A 47 -0.60 13.51 8.71
CA THR A 47 -1.14 12.74 7.59
C THR A 47 -0.85 11.26 7.77
N ILE A 48 -1.89 10.45 7.54
CA ILE A 48 -1.77 9.01 7.37
C ILE A 48 -2.22 8.65 5.95
N THR A 49 -1.37 7.92 5.23
CA THR A 49 -1.68 7.44 3.88
C THR A 49 -1.73 5.92 3.87
N PHE A 50 -2.84 5.36 3.37
CA PHE A 50 -2.98 3.94 3.11
C PHE A 50 -2.89 3.69 1.61
N LYS A 51 -1.88 2.94 1.18
CA LYS A 51 -1.69 2.55 -0.23
C LYS A 51 -2.09 1.08 -0.36
N LYS A 52 -3.09 0.78 -1.19
CA LYS A 52 -3.51 -0.61 -1.42
C LYS A 52 -2.34 -1.36 -2.04
N ARG A 53 -1.89 -2.45 -1.39
CA ARG A 53 -0.82 -3.26 -1.95
C ARG A 53 -1.36 -3.97 -3.18
N LYS A 54 -0.75 -3.72 -4.34
CA LYS A 54 -1.10 -4.47 -5.56
C LYS A 54 -0.74 -5.93 -5.31
N LYS A 55 -1.68 -6.84 -5.55
CA LYS A 55 -1.36 -8.26 -5.66
C LYS A 55 -0.53 -8.42 -6.92
N VAL A 56 0.79 -8.42 -6.78
CA VAL A 56 1.68 -8.82 -7.86
C VAL A 56 1.43 -10.31 -8.06
N SER A 57 1.11 -10.74 -9.28
CA SER A 57 0.89 -12.15 -9.53
C SER A 57 2.19 -12.92 -9.25
N PRO A 58 2.13 -14.17 -8.78
CA PRO A 58 3.32 -14.99 -8.60
C PRO A 58 4.15 -15.09 -9.89
N GLU A 59 3.51 -15.11 -11.07
CA GLU A 59 4.26 -15.13 -12.35
C GLU A 59 4.99 -13.81 -12.60
N THR A 60 4.40 -12.68 -12.22
CA THR A 60 5.04 -11.36 -12.37
C THR A 60 6.20 -11.20 -11.40
N LEU A 61 6.08 -11.71 -10.16
CA LEU A 61 7.21 -11.76 -9.21
C LEU A 61 8.35 -12.63 -9.75
N ALA A 62 8.03 -13.82 -10.24
CA ALA A 62 9.02 -14.73 -10.83
C ALA A 62 9.72 -14.11 -12.06
N LEU A 63 8.99 -13.35 -12.88
CA LEU A 63 9.58 -12.61 -14.00
C LEU A 63 10.51 -11.50 -13.52
N ILE A 64 10.13 -10.74 -12.49
CA ILE A 64 10.96 -9.68 -11.91
C ILE A 64 12.24 -10.28 -11.34
N ASP A 65 12.14 -11.37 -10.56
CA ASP A 65 13.29 -12.05 -9.97
C ASP A 65 14.24 -12.55 -11.07
N LYS A 66 13.70 -13.17 -12.13
CA LYS A 66 14.49 -13.61 -13.29
C LYS A 66 15.21 -12.45 -13.97
N LEU A 67 14.54 -11.33 -14.21
CA LEU A 67 15.15 -10.15 -14.83
C LEU A 67 16.23 -9.53 -13.92
N PHE A 68 16.04 -9.58 -12.60
CA PHE A 68 17.02 -9.10 -11.63
C PHE A 68 18.27 -9.99 -11.61
N ASP A 69 18.09 -11.31 -11.66
CA ASP A 69 19.20 -12.27 -11.74
C ASP A 69 19.98 -12.16 -13.06
N GLU A 70 19.28 -12.00 -14.19
CA GLU A 70 19.91 -11.82 -15.51
C GLU A 70 20.73 -10.54 -15.59
N ASN A 71 20.35 -9.49 -14.86
CA ASN A 71 21.02 -8.18 -14.86
C ASN A 71 21.78 -7.90 -13.56
N ARG A 72 22.10 -8.94 -12.79
CA ARG A 72 22.66 -8.82 -11.44
C ARG A 72 23.94 -7.97 -11.38
N GLU A 73 24.85 -8.14 -12.35
CA GLU A 73 26.10 -7.35 -12.41
C GLU A 73 25.85 -5.85 -12.61
N LEU A 74 24.85 -5.49 -13.43
CA LEU A 74 24.46 -4.09 -13.65
C LEU A 74 23.76 -3.50 -12.41
N MET A 75 22.92 -4.30 -11.74
CA MET A 75 22.20 -3.88 -10.54
C MET A 75 23.13 -3.69 -9.34
N GLU A 76 24.15 -4.55 -9.18
CA GLU A 76 25.16 -4.38 -8.11
C GLU A 76 25.97 -3.09 -8.31
N ARG A 77 26.34 -2.76 -9.55
CA ARG A 77 27.05 -1.50 -9.85
C ARG A 77 26.24 -0.23 -9.57
N LEU A 78 24.91 -0.30 -9.63
CA LEU A 78 24.01 0.81 -9.32
C LEU A 78 23.72 0.97 -7.82
N LYS A 79 24.06 -0.02 -6.98
CA LYS A 79 23.85 0.06 -5.52
C LYS A 79 24.94 0.86 -4.80
N ASP A 80 26.09 1.02 -5.44
CA ASP A 80 27.27 1.69 -4.88
C ASP A 80 27.37 3.18 -5.27
N GLU A 81 26.34 3.74 -5.91
CA GLU A 81 26.13 5.19 -6.13
C GLU A 81 25.10 5.77 -5.16
#